data_AF-A0A1C5EUR2-F1
#
_entry.id   AF-A0A1C5EUR2-F1
#
_cell.length_a   1.000
_cell.length_b   1.000
_cell.length_c   1.000
_cell.angle_alpha   90.00
_cell.angle_beta   90.00
_cell.angle_gamma   90.00
#
_symmetry.space_group_name_H-M   'P 1'
#
loop_
_entity.id
_entity.type
_entity.pdbx_description
1 polymer ?
#
loop_
_entity_poly.entity_id
_entity_poly.type
_entity_poly.pdbx_seq_one_letter_code
_entity_poly.pdbx_strand_id
1 'polypeptide(L)'
;MTILPALTAHIRAAGTPAGTPTAPATLADRPDATVLRLGDTVVKAHAPGTDPARLTRRLETAAALPGVLLAPAHHHRGRLHDRL
;
A
#
# COMPACT_ATOMS: atom_id res chain seq x y z
N MET A 1 -15.21 -8.08 4.64
CA MET A 1 -14.12 -7.84 5.62
C MET A 1 -13.46 -6.50 5.27
N THR A 2 -12.96 -5.73 6.23
CA THR A 2 -12.36 -4.41 5.97
C THR A 2 -10.90 -4.54 5.51
N ILE A 3 -10.41 -3.59 4.70
CA ILE A 3 -9.07 -3.63 4.08
C ILE A 3 -7.96 -3.55 5.13
N LEU A 4 -8.20 -2.78 6.20
CA LEU A 4 -7.21 -2.51 7.26
C LEU A 4 -6.70 -3.80 7.96
N PRO A 5 -7.56 -4.72 8.44
CA PRO A 5 -7.12 -6.02 8.96
C PRO A 5 -6.29 -6.85 7.97
N ALA A 6 -6.75 -6.97 6.72
CA ALA A 6 -6.05 -7.77 5.70
C ALA A 6 -4.67 -7.17 5.37
N LEU A 7 -4.59 -5.85 5.24
CA LEU A 7 -3.32 -5.16 4.96
C LEU A 7 -2.35 -5.30 6.13
N THR A 8 -2.85 -5.19 7.36
CA THR A 8 -2.04 -5.39 8.57
C THR A 8 -1.49 -6.81 8.64
N ALA A 9 -2.31 -7.82 8.34
CA ALA A 9 -1.90 -9.22 8.29
C ALA A 9 -0.83 -9.46 7.21
N HIS A 10 -1.02 -8.91 6.02
CA HIS A 10 -0.05 -9.03 4.92
C HIS A 10 1.32 -8.42 5.25
N ILE A 11 1.34 -7.23 5.88
CA ILE A 11 2.58 -6.60 6.31
C ILE A 11 3.30 -7.44 7.37
N ARG A 12 2.56 -7.98 8.35
CA ARG A 12 3.15 -8.88 9.36
C ARG A 12 3.74 -10.13 8.73
N ALA A 13 3.06 -10.73 7.76
CA ALA A 13 3.53 -11.93 7.06
C ALA A 13 4.76 -11.68 6.18
N ALA A 14 4.87 -10.50 5.56
CA ALA A 14 6.02 -10.13 4.73
C ALA A 14 7.29 -9.86 5.55
N GLY A 15 7.16 -9.65 6.87
CA GLY A 15 8.23 -9.23 7.75
C GLY A 15 8.51 -7.73 7.66
N THR A 16 8.80 -7.10 8.79
CA THR A 16 9.26 -5.71 8.83
C THR A 16 10.77 -5.66 8.60
N PRO A 17 11.31 -4.71 7.81
CA PRO A 17 12.75 -4.51 7.69
C PRO A 17 13.39 -4.37 9.07
N ALA A 18 14.55 -5.01 9.27
CA ALA A 18 15.25 -5.02 10.56
C ALA A 18 15.48 -3.59 11.08
N GLY A 19 15.09 -3.32 12.33
CA GLY A 19 15.24 -2.01 12.98
C GLY A 19 14.04 -1.06 12.89
N THR A 20 12.93 -1.47 12.28
CA THR A 20 11.71 -0.65 12.20
C THR A 20 10.79 -0.88 13.40
N PRO A 21 10.17 0.16 14.03
CA PRO A 21 9.19 -0.05 15.08
C PRO A 21 8.04 -0.98 14.63
N THR A 22 7.63 -1.82 15.58
CA THR A 22 7.00 -3.15 15.42
C THR A 22 5.54 -3.16 14.95
N ALA A 23 4.91 -1.99 14.77
CA ALA A 23 3.50 -1.89 14.37
C ALA A 23 3.26 -0.81 13.31
N PRO A 24 2.55 -1.13 12.21
CA PRO A 24 2.17 -0.13 11.23
C PRO A 24 1.19 0.89 11.83
N ALA A 25 1.39 2.17 11.53
CA ALA A 25 0.49 3.24 11.95
C ALA A 25 -0.51 3.58 10.83
N THR A 26 -1.79 3.67 11.15
CA THR A 26 -2.81 4.06 10.16
C THR A 26 -2.71 5.55 9.85
N LEU A 27 -2.48 5.88 8.59
CA LEU A 27 -2.51 7.27 8.09
C LEU A 27 -3.88 7.65 7.53
N ALA A 28 -4.56 6.70 6.90
CA ALA A 28 -5.92 6.86 6.41
C ALA A 28 -6.62 5.50 6.29
N ASP A 29 -7.89 5.44 6.68
CA ASP A 29 -8.76 4.31 6.40
C ASP A 29 -10.09 4.85 5.87
N ARG A 30 -10.31 4.67 4.57
CA ARG A 30 -11.43 5.26 3.83
C ARG A 30 -12.06 4.22 2.91
N PRO A 31 -13.32 4.42 2.45
CA PRO A 31 -13.99 3.47 1.57
C PRO A 31 -13.23 3.16 0.27
N ASP A 32 -12.39 4.07 -0.22
CA ASP A 32 -11.63 3.92 -1.47
C ASP A 32 -10.24 3.30 -1.30
N ALA A 33 -9.62 3.48 -0.12
CA ALA A 33 -8.27 3.00 0.18
C ALA A 33 -7.92 3.08 1.67
N THR A 34 -7.01 2.19 2.08
CA THR A 34 -6.31 2.23 3.37
C THR A 34 -4.84 2.54 3.15
N VAL A 35 -4.26 3.39 3.99
CA VAL A 35 -2.86 3.82 3.95
C VAL A 35 -2.23 3.63 5.33
N LEU A 36 -1.11 2.90 5.37
CA LEU A 36 -0.34 2.63 6.58
C LEU A 36 1.08 3.18 6.44
N ARG A 37 1.67 3.64 7.55
CA ARG A 37 3.09 3.97 7.68
C ARG A 37 3.82 2.79 8.32
N LEU A 38 4.91 2.36 7.71
CA LEU A 38 5.84 1.35 8.21
C LEU A 38 7.27 1.91 8.14
N GLY A 39 7.78 2.44 9.27
CA GLY A 39 9.08 3.12 9.27
C GLY A 39 9.06 4.31 8.32
N ASP A 40 9.88 4.28 7.28
CA ASP A 40 9.93 5.29 6.22
C ASP A 40 9.06 4.97 5.00
N THR A 41 8.47 3.77 4.97
CA THR A 41 7.64 3.32 3.85
C THR A 41 6.17 3.64 4.12
N VAL A 42 5.47 4.10 3.09
CA VAL A 42 4.01 4.19 3.08
C VAL A 42 3.45 3.05 2.24
N VAL A 43 2.58 2.24 2.84
CA VAL A 43 1.87 1.13 2.18
C VAL A 43 0.43 1.55 1.93
N LYS A 44 -0.09 1.25 0.74
CA LYS A 44 -1.45 1.59 0.34
C LYS A 44 -2.16 0.40 -0.29
N ALA A 45 -3.35 0.10 0.20
CA ALA A 45 -4.26 -0.85 -0.40
C ALA A 45 -5.53 -0.13 -0.88
N HIS A 46 -6.01 -0.54 -2.05
CA HIS A 46 -7.21 0.01 -2.67
C HIS A 46 -8.42 -0.87 -2.40
N ALA A 47 -9.61 -0.27 -2.45
CA ALA A 47 -10.86 -1.00 -2.31
C ALA A 47 -11.03 -2.11 -3.36
N PRO A 48 -11.72 -3.21 -3.01
CA PRO A 48 -12.12 -4.23 -3.96
C PRO A 48 -12.81 -3.62 -5.19
N GLY A 49 -12.55 -4.19 -6.37
CA GLY A 49 -13.09 -3.67 -7.63
C GLY A 49 -12.32 -2.48 -8.23
N THR A 50 -11.25 -2.00 -7.57
CA THR A 50 -10.34 -1.03 -8.20
C THR A 50 -9.75 -1.62 -9.47
N ASP A 51 -9.94 -0.93 -10.60
CA ASP A 51 -9.40 -1.33 -11.89
C ASP A 51 -7.86 -1.43 -11.83
N PRO A 52 -7.30 -2.65 -11.99
CA PRO A 52 -5.88 -2.86 -11.89
C PRO A 52 -5.08 -2.20 -13.03
N ALA A 53 -5.65 -2.07 -14.23
CA ALA A 53 -5.00 -1.42 -15.37
C ALA A 53 -4.91 0.09 -15.17
N ARG A 54 -6.00 0.72 -14.69
CA ARG A 54 -6.00 2.14 -14.32
C ARG A 54 -5.02 2.42 -13.18
N LEU A 55 -4.92 1.52 -12.19
CA LEU A 55 -3.94 1.67 -11.11
C LEU A 55 -2.50 1.61 -11.65
N THR A 56 -2.18 0.67 -12.53
CA THR A 56 -0.85 0.60 -13.17
C THR A 56 -0.49 1.89 -13.89
N ARG A 57 -1.39 2.45 -14.71
CA ARG A 57 -1.13 3.72 -15.41
C ARG A 57 -0.84 4.89 -14.47
N ARG A 58 -1.50 4.92 -13.30
CA ARG A 58 -1.25 5.95 -12.27
C ARG A 58 0.14 5.79 -11.65
N LEU A 59 0.60 4.56 -11.42
CA LEU A 59 1.95 4.29 -10.91
C LEU A 59 3.02 4.68 -11.94
N GLU A 60 2.79 4.35 -13.22
CA GLU A 60 3.67 4.75 -14.33
C GLU A 60 3.75 6.28 -14.45
N THR A 61 2.61 6.97 -14.39
CA THR A 61 2.56 8.44 -14.42
C THR A 61 3.30 9.06 -13.24
N ALA A 62 3.13 8.52 -12.03
CA ALA A 62 3.83 9.02 -10.85
C ALA A 62 5.35 8.84 -10.94
N ALA A 63 5.81 7.73 -11.52
CA ALA A 63 7.23 7.50 -11.75
C ALA A 63 7.81 8.41 -12.85
N ALA A 64 7.01 8.80 -13.84
CA ALA A 64 7.44 9.64 -14.96
C ALA A 64 7.48 11.15 -14.64
N LEU A 65 6.90 11.59 -13.52
CA LEU A 65 6.80 13.00 -13.13
C LEU A 65 7.46 13.31 -11.77
N PRO A 66 8.78 13.06 -11.63
CA PRO A 66 9.49 13.38 -10.40
C PRO A 66 9.47 14.88 -10.12
N GLY A 67 9.41 15.26 -8.84
CA GLY A 67 9.29 16.65 -8.41
C GLY A 67 7.86 17.20 -8.39
N VAL A 68 6.91 16.51 -9.05
CA VAL A 68 5.47 16.79 -8.95
C VAL A 68 4.77 15.70 -8.15
N LEU A 69 5.02 14.44 -8.49
CA LEU A 69 4.48 13.27 -7.81
C LEU A 69 5.60 12.52 -7.09
N LEU A 70 5.26 11.95 -5.93
CA LEU A 70 6.15 11.02 -5.26
C LEU A 70 6.21 9.72 -6.07
N ALA A 71 7.41 9.34 -6.51
CA ALA A 71 7.63 8.10 -7.23
C ALA A 71 7.28 6.89 -6.32
N PRO A 72 6.65 5.83 -6.86
CA PRO A 72 6.38 4.63 -6.09
C PRO A 72 7.69 3.92 -5.74
N ALA A 73 7.78 3.36 -4.52
CA ALA A 73 8.96 2.59 -4.10
C ALA A 73 9.24 1.38 -5.02
N HIS A 74 8.20 0.80 -5.60
CA HIS A 74 8.27 -0.25 -6.61
C HIS A 74 7.17 -0.04 -7.66
N HIS A 75 7.47 -0.36 -8.93
CA HIS A 75 6.49 -0.27 -10.02
C HIS A 75 5.44 -1.39 -10.01
N HIS A 76 5.63 -2.42 -9.18
CA HIS A 76 4.77 -3.60 -9.15
C HIS A 76 3.64 -3.44 -8.12
N ARG A 77 2.42 -3.83 -8.54
CA ARG A 77 1.26 -3.96 -7.66
C ARG A 77 1.04 -5.42 -7.27
N GLY A 78 0.81 -5.69 -5.99
CA GLY A 78 0.38 -7.00 -5.49
C GLY A 78 -1.15 -7.06 -5.29
N ARG A 79 -1.72 -8.27 -5.31
CA ARG A 79 -3.08 -8.49 -4.77
C ARG A 79 -2.99 -8.76 -3.28
N LEU A 80 -3.75 -7.99 -2.51
CA LEU A 80 -4.01 -8.28 -1.11
C LEU A 80 -5.07 -9.38 -1.05
N HIS A 81 -4.69 -10.55 -0.55
CA HIS A 81 -5.60 -11.69 -0.41
C HIS A 81 -6.30 -11.63 0.95
N ASP A 82 -7.49 -12.20 1.04
CA ASP A 82 -8.32 -12.24 2.26
C ASP A 82 -7.80 -13.18 3.36
N ARG A 83 -6.50 -13.54 3.35
CA ARG A 83 -5.96 -14.46 4.35
C ARG A 83 -5.67 -13.70 5.65
N LEU A 84 -6.51 -13.95 6.66
CA LEU A 84 -6.19 -13.73 8.07
C LEU A 84 -5.42 -14.92 8.61
#